data_AF-A0A942IJ02-F1
#
_entry.id   AF-A0A942IJ02-F1
#
_cell.length_a   1.000
_cell.length_b   1.000
_cell.length_c   1.000
_cell.angle_alpha   90.00
_cell.angle_beta   90.00
_cell.angle_gamma   90.00
#
_symmetry.space_group_name_H-M   'P 1'
#
loop_
_entity.id
_entity.type
_entity.pdbx_description
1 polymer ?
#
loop_
_entity_poly.entity_id
_entity_poly.type
_entity_poly.pdbx_seq_one_letter_code
_entity_poly.pdbx_strand_id
1 'polypeptide(L)'
;MAHYQISIRRHVYENEILTPAAVKKQVDSLVRQKRAIIVDRQFISAQDGSKELIYDQVISLLKTKFWDSKKPRKNWGEIVSLAFAKTDGVTVFLSDESDLQDIIDEHLNLEDANDIRVVKIKDFIEWMKAAGSQRKLCRIIWLVSGEVENLKQRKEQFDGEIWPLE
;
A
#
# COMPACT_ATOMS: atom_id res chain seq x y z
N MET A 1 23.04 9.11 -3.44
CA MET A 1 21.89 8.35 -3.99
C MET A 1 20.83 8.29 -2.93
N ALA A 2 19.58 8.68 -3.21
CA ALA A 2 18.50 8.51 -2.26
C ALA A 2 18.28 7.01 -2.05
N HIS A 3 18.48 6.52 -0.83
CA HIS A 3 18.15 5.14 -0.48
C HIS A 3 16.64 5.08 -0.20
N TYR A 4 15.85 4.74 -1.22
CA TYR A 4 14.43 4.47 -1.04
C TYR A 4 14.28 3.19 -0.20
N GLN A 5 13.76 3.34 1.02
CA GLN A 5 13.55 2.24 1.95
C GLN A 5 12.06 1.89 2.02
N ILE A 6 11.74 0.59 1.97
CA ILE A 6 10.35 0.14 2.08
C ILE A 6 9.90 0.27 3.53
N SER A 7 8.90 1.11 3.77
CA SER A 7 8.30 1.33 5.08
C SER A 7 7.13 0.38 5.29
N ILE A 8 7.27 -0.57 6.23
CA ILE A 8 6.23 -1.56 6.57
C ILE A 8 5.64 -1.23 7.94
N ARG A 9 4.32 -1.06 8.01
CA ARG A 9 3.65 -0.82 9.29
C ARG A 9 3.81 -2.02 10.21
N ARG A 10 4.16 -1.79 11.48
CA ARG A 10 4.27 -2.86 12.49
C ARG A 10 3.03 -3.75 12.53
N HIS A 11 1.83 -3.15 12.51
CA HIS A 11 0.58 -3.92 12.50
C HIS A 11 0.50 -4.90 11.32
N VAL A 12 0.78 -4.42 10.11
CA VAL A 12 0.75 -5.23 8.88
C VAL A 12 1.81 -6.34 8.95
N TYR A 13 3.02 -6.02 9.42
CA TYR A 13 4.10 -6.99 9.56
C TYR A 13 3.79 -8.11 10.57
N GLU A 14 3.16 -7.76 11.70
CA GLU A 14 2.89 -8.69 12.80
C GLU A 14 1.57 -9.46 12.65
N ASN A 15 0.58 -8.92 11.91
CA ASN A 15 -0.79 -9.44 11.94
C ASN A 15 -1.37 -9.80 10.57
N GLU A 16 -0.86 -9.23 9.46
CA GLU A 16 -1.47 -9.42 8.14
C GLU A 16 -0.61 -10.26 7.21
N ILE A 17 0.72 -10.06 7.21
CA ILE A 17 1.66 -10.82 6.37
C ILE A 17 2.07 -12.12 7.09
N LEU A 18 1.09 -12.95 7.43
CA LEU A 18 1.35 -14.20 8.17
C LEU A 18 1.39 -15.42 7.25
N THR A 19 0.66 -15.37 6.14
CA THR A 19 0.53 -16.47 5.20
C THR A 19 0.60 -15.97 3.74
N PRO A 20 1.18 -16.77 2.83
CA PRO A 20 1.92 -18.00 3.11
C PRO A 20 3.29 -17.71 3.75
N ALA A 21 3.82 -18.67 4.53
CA ALA A 21 5.09 -18.50 5.28
C ALA A 21 6.29 -18.11 4.39
N ALA A 22 6.26 -18.49 3.12
CA ALA A 22 7.26 -18.07 2.14
C ALA A 22 7.30 -16.53 1.94
N VAL A 23 6.13 -15.87 1.90
CA VAL A 23 6.02 -14.42 1.78
C VAL A 23 6.58 -13.74 3.02
N LYS A 24 6.22 -14.22 4.22
CA LYS A 24 6.78 -13.69 5.47
C LYS A 24 8.30 -13.79 5.50
N LYS A 25 8.88 -14.94 5.12
CA LYS A 25 10.34 -15.12 5.03
C LYS A 25 11.02 -14.14 4.05
N GLN A 26 10.36 -13.81 2.93
CA GLN A 26 10.86 -12.81 1.99
C GLN A 26 10.87 -11.42 2.62
N VAL A 27 9.79 -11.02 3.29
CA VAL A 27 9.72 -9.75 4.03
C VAL A 27 10.79 -9.69 5.13
N ASP A 28 10.95 -10.75 5.92
CA ASP A 28 11.99 -10.83 6.96
C ASP A 28 13.40 -10.73 6.38
N SER A 29 13.62 -11.25 5.16
CA SER A 29 14.88 -11.07 4.43
C SER A 29 15.12 -9.60 4.05
N LEU A 30 14.10 -8.90 3.57
CA LEU A 30 14.20 -7.47 3.24
C LEU A 30 14.52 -6.63 4.48
N VAL A 31 13.89 -6.93 5.62
CA VAL A 31 14.16 -6.25 6.90
C VAL A 31 15.60 -6.52 7.36
N ARG A 32 16.04 -7.79 7.36
CA ARG A 32 17.43 -8.15 7.74
C ARG A 32 18.48 -7.50 6.85
N GLN A 33 18.19 -7.35 5.56
CA GLN A 33 19.05 -6.68 4.58
C GLN A 33 18.98 -5.15 4.63
N LYS A 34 18.22 -4.57 5.57
CA LYS A 34 17.97 -3.12 5.68
C LYS A 34 17.35 -2.48 4.43
N ARG A 35 16.66 -3.29 3.61
CA ARG A 35 15.91 -2.84 2.42
C ARG A 35 14.47 -2.47 2.76
N ALA A 36 13.96 -2.99 3.88
CA ALA A 36 12.71 -2.58 4.50
C ALA A 36 12.96 -2.19 5.97
N ILE A 37 12.09 -1.34 6.51
CA ILE A 37 12.05 -0.95 7.91
C ILE A 37 10.65 -1.15 8.47
N ILE A 38 10.58 -1.59 9.72
CA ILE A 38 9.33 -1.70 10.45
C ILE A 38 9.10 -0.38 11.19
N VAL A 39 7.93 0.20 11.00
CA VAL A 39 7.63 1.57 11.38
C VAL A 39 6.22 1.66 11.98
N ASP A 40 6.06 2.54 12.95
CA ASP A 40 4.85 2.72 13.75
C ASP A 40 4.78 4.16 14.32
N ARG A 41 3.87 4.41 15.26
CA ARG A 41 3.74 5.69 15.94
C ARG A 41 5.02 6.08 16.71
N GLN A 42 5.72 5.12 17.33
CA GLN A 42 6.96 5.40 18.07
C GLN A 42 8.09 5.82 17.12
N PHE A 43 8.12 5.28 15.90
CA PHE A 43 9.05 5.72 14.87
C PHE A 43 8.82 7.19 14.49
N ILE A 44 7.56 7.62 14.33
CA ILE A 44 7.23 9.03 14.10
C ILE A 44 7.70 9.88 15.27
N SER A 45 7.38 9.48 16.51
CA SER A 45 7.82 10.14 17.75
C SER A 45 9.32 10.42 17.79
N ALA A 46 10.11 9.39 17.45
CA ALA A 46 11.55 9.45 17.49
C ALA A 46 12.15 10.36 16.41
N GLN A 47 11.44 10.58 15.30
CA GLN A 47 11.84 11.51 14.25
C GLN A 47 11.42 12.94 14.57
N ASP A 48 10.17 13.13 14.96
CA ASP A 48 9.58 14.42 15.28
C ASP A 48 8.32 14.22 16.14
N GLY A 49 8.43 14.48 17.44
CA GLY A 49 7.32 14.35 18.39
C GLY A 49 6.10 15.22 18.06
N SER A 50 6.26 16.31 17.31
CA SER A 50 5.14 17.15 16.89
C SER A 50 4.22 16.46 15.88
N LYS A 51 4.76 15.52 15.10
CA LYS A 51 4.03 14.75 14.09
C LYS A 51 3.15 13.65 14.68
N GLU A 52 3.33 13.29 15.95
CA GLU A 52 2.46 12.32 16.62
C GLU A 52 1.01 12.79 16.65
N LEU A 53 0.79 14.08 16.91
CA LEU A 53 -0.55 14.65 16.98
C LEU A 53 -1.26 14.54 15.62
N ILE A 54 -0.54 14.81 14.54
CA ILE A 54 -1.05 14.69 13.16
C ILE A 54 -1.42 13.23 12.89
N TYR A 55 -0.52 12.29 13.20
CA TYR A 55 -0.77 10.86 13.03
C TYR A 55 -2.03 10.40 13.78
N ASP A 56 -2.15 10.76 15.06
CA ASP A 56 -3.30 10.37 15.89
C ASP A 56 -4.61 10.99 15.41
N GLN A 57 -4.58 12.26 14.94
CA GLN A 57 -5.72 12.93 14.34
C GLN A 57 -6.18 12.23 13.05
N VAL A 58 -5.25 11.90 12.15
CA VAL A 58 -5.56 11.21 10.90
C VAL A 58 -6.10 9.81 11.17
N ILE A 59 -5.52 9.07 12.13
CA ILE A 59 -6.06 7.77 12.57
C ILE A 59 -7.51 7.91 13.06
N SER A 60 -7.80 8.90 13.90
CA SER A 60 -9.13 9.13 14.45
C SER A 60 -10.15 9.41 13.34
N LEU A 61 -9.79 10.30 12.41
CA LEU A 61 -10.60 10.64 11.25
C LEU A 61 -10.89 9.41 10.39
N LEU A 62 -9.84 8.69 9.96
CA LEU A 62 -9.97 7.50 9.11
C LEU A 62 -10.75 6.38 9.79
N LYS A 63 -10.58 6.20 11.10
CA LYS A 63 -11.39 5.23 11.86
C LYS A 63 -12.87 5.50 11.67
N THR A 64 -13.35 6.74 11.78
CA THR A 64 -14.80 7.03 11.63
C THR A 64 -15.36 6.66 10.26
N LYS A 65 -14.51 6.55 9.24
CA LYS A 65 -14.90 6.34 7.83
C LYS A 65 -14.72 4.89 7.38
N PHE A 66 -13.62 4.26 7.80
CA PHE A 66 -13.33 2.87 7.53
C PHE A 66 -13.96 1.90 8.54
N TRP A 67 -14.67 2.40 9.56
CA TRP A 67 -15.30 1.57 10.58
C TRP A 67 -16.48 0.78 10.05
N ASP A 68 -16.21 -0.46 9.64
CA ASP A 68 -17.23 -1.49 9.53
C ASP A 68 -17.51 -2.07 10.93
N SER A 69 -18.70 -1.78 11.49
CA SER A 69 -19.13 -2.30 12.79
C SER A 69 -19.21 -3.83 12.86
N LYS A 70 -19.30 -4.51 11.71
CA LYS A 70 -19.30 -5.98 11.62
C LYS A 70 -17.89 -6.55 11.50
N LYS A 71 -16.91 -5.76 11.04
CA LYS A 71 -15.50 -6.16 10.90
C LYS A 71 -14.55 -5.03 11.33
N PRO A 72 -14.50 -4.70 12.63
CA PRO A 72 -13.83 -3.50 13.16
C PRO A 72 -12.31 -3.44 12.98
N ARG A 73 -11.69 -4.47 12.39
CA ARG A 73 -10.24 -4.54 12.09
C ARG A 73 -9.91 -4.78 10.62
N LYS A 74 -10.90 -4.95 9.74
CA LYS A 74 -10.67 -5.33 8.34
C LYS A 74 -9.72 -4.36 7.63
N ASN A 75 -9.81 -3.08 7.98
CA ASN A 75 -9.11 -1.99 7.29
C ASN A 75 -8.01 -1.35 8.17
N TRP A 76 -7.61 -1.98 9.28
CA TRP A 76 -6.68 -1.34 10.22
C TRP A 76 -5.30 -1.13 9.59
N GLY A 77 -4.78 -2.09 8.82
CA GLY A 77 -3.55 -1.96 8.04
C GLY A 77 -3.58 -0.76 7.09
N GLU A 78 -4.69 -0.50 6.42
CA GLU A 78 -4.88 0.64 5.53
C GLU A 78 -4.90 1.95 6.31
N ILE A 79 -5.70 2.03 7.39
CA ILE A 79 -5.80 3.21 8.25
C ILE A 79 -4.41 3.61 8.77
N VAL A 80 -3.63 2.66 9.31
CA VAL A 80 -2.29 2.98 9.83
C VAL A 80 -1.28 3.32 8.73
N SER A 81 -1.47 2.79 7.53
CA SER A 81 -0.59 3.08 6.39
C SER A 81 -0.85 4.47 5.82
N LEU A 82 -2.13 4.86 5.66
CA LEU A 82 -2.54 6.19 5.20
C LEU A 82 -2.18 7.27 6.22
N ALA A 83 -2.43 7.03 7.50
CA ALA A 83 -2.06 7.98 8.55
C ALA A 83 -0.55 8.23 8.57
N PHE A 84 0.25 7.18 8.40
CA PHE A 84 1.69 7.37 8.27
C PHE A 84 2.05 8.12 6.98
N ALA A 85 1.47 7.73 5.84
CA ALA A 85 1.77 8.37 4.56
C ALA A 85 1.52 9.88 4.61
N LYS A 86 0.38 10.31 5.18
CA LYS A 86 0.07 11.73 5.36
C LYS A 86 1.04 12.42 6.31
N THR A 87 1.39 11.77 7.42
CA THR A 87 2.29 12.35 8.44
C THR A 87 3.74 12.49 7.95
N ASP A 88 4.20 11.54 7.15
CA ASP A 88 5.58 11.47 6.66
C ASP A 88 5.76 12.13 5.27
N GLY A 89 4.67 12.60 4.64
CA GLY A 89 4.71 13.25 3.34
C GLY A 89 4.88 12.28 2.16
N VAL A 90 4.41 11.03 2.30
CA VAL A 90 4.38 10.05 1.21
C VAL A 90 3.18 10.33 0.32
N THR A 91 3.43 10.72 -0.93
CA THR A 91 2.39 11.15 -1.88
C THR A 91 1.90 10.07 -2.83
N VAL A 92 2.49 8.87 -2.81
CA VAL A 92 2.12 7.76 -3.69
C VAL A 92 1.74 6.53 -2.85
N PHE A 93 0.51 6.05 -3.03
CA PHE A 93 -0.03 4.93 -2.29
C PHE A 93 -0.56 3.85 -3.26
N LEU A 94 0.05 2.67 -3.27
CA LEU A 94 -0.42 1.56 -4.11
C LEU A 94 -1.58 0.84 -3.40
N SER A 95 -2.76 0.82 -4.03
CA SER A 95 -3.92 0.07 -3.54
C SER A 95 -4.92 -0.20 -4.65
N ASP A 96 -5.49 -1.40 -4.65
CA ASP A 96 -6.55 -1.78 -5.60
C ASP A 96 -7.96 -1.43 -5.12
N GLU A 97 -8.15 -0.95 -3.88
CA GLU A 97 -9.46 -0.57 -3.31
C GLU A 97 -10.13 0.58 -4.06
N SER A 98 -11.28 0.33 -4.70
CA SER A 98 -11.91 1.25 -5.67
C SER A 98 -12.17 2.64 -5.11
N ASP A 99 -12.66 2.70 -3.87
CA ASP A 99 -13.20 3.92 -3.27
C ASP A 99 -12.14 4.67 -2.44
N LEU A 100 -10.91 4.16 -2.41
CA LEU A 100 -9.87 4.70 -1.53
C LEU A 100 -9.44 6.11 -1.92
N GLN A 101 -9.35 6.43 -3.21
CA GLN A 101 -8.98 7.78 -3.65
C GLN A 101 -10.02 8.81 -3.19
N ASP A 102 -11.31 8.50 -3.33
CA ASP A 102 -12.39 9.42 -2.96
C ASP A 102 -12.36 9.71 -1.44
N ILE A 103 -12.14 8.68 -0.62
CA ILE A 103 -11.99 8.85 0.84
C ILE A 103 -10.78 9.72 1.19
N ILE A 104 -9.66 9.55 0.47
CA ILE A 104 -8.46 10.36 0.65
C ILE A 104 -8.72 11.80 0.22
N ASP A 105 -9.38 12.03 -0.90
CA ASP A 105 -9.65 13.37 -1.42
C ASP A 105 -10.62 14.15 -0.53
N GLU A 106 -11.66 13.49 -0.01
CA GLU A 106 -12.64 14.12 0.89
C GLU A 106 -12.04 14.51 2.26
N HIS A 107 -10.96 13.86 2.71
CA HIS A 107 -10.56 13.92 4.12
C HIS A 107 -9.08 14.22 4.37
N LEU A 108 -8.20 13.89 3.43
CA LEU A 108 -6.75 14.03 3.60
C LEU A 108 -6.14 15.02 2.59
N ASN A 109 -6.65 15.09 1.36
CA ASN A 109 -6.16 16.01 0.32
C ASN A 109 -6.97 17.31 0.30
N LEU A 110 -6.95 18.04 1.41
CA LEU A 110 -7.87 19.15 1.65
C LEU A 110 -7.31 20.55 1.38
N GLU A 111 -6.05 20.69 0.94
CA GLU A 111 -5.37 21.94 0.47
C GLU A 111 -3.82 21.90 0.63
N ASP A 112 -3.21 20.73 0.87
CA ASP A 112 -1.77 20.61 1.15
C ASP A 112 -0.91 20.29 -0.10
N ALA A 113 0.38 20.63 -0.05
CA ALA A 113 1.38 20.22 -1.07
C ALA A 113 1.70 18.71 -1.08
N ASN A 114 1.13 17.93 -0.16
CA ASN A 114 1.43 16.52 0.07
C ASN A 114 0.19 15.63 -0.13
N ASP A 115 -0.53 15.87 -1.22
CA ASP A 115 -1.68 15.06 -1.59
C ASP A 115 -1.25 13.62 -1.87
N ILE A 116 -2.04 12.68 -1.36
CA ILE A 116 -1.82 11.26 -1.58
C ILE A 116 -2.58 10.84 -2.84
N ARG A 117 -1.83 10.36 -3.83
CA ARG A 117 -2.37 9.73 -5.03
C ARG A 117 -2.38 8.22 -4.87
N VAL A 118 -3.56 7.63 -5.03
CA VAL A 118 -3.71 6.18 -5.16
C VAL A 118 -3.29 5.76 -6.55
N VAL A 119 -2.37 4.79 -6.61
CA VAL A 119 -1.95 4.13 -7.85
C VAL A 119 -2.57 2.74 -7.84
N LYS A 120 -3.25 2.37 -8.93
CA LYS A 120 -3.80 1.02 -9.09
C LYS A 120 -2.72 0.06 -9.59
N ILE A 121 -2.90 -1.24 -9.35
CA ILE A 121 -1.94 -2.24 -9.85
C ILE A 121 -1.80 -2.19 -11.37
N LYS A 122 -2.87 -1.84 -12.09
CA LYS A 122 -2.86 -1.67 -13.55
C LYS A 122 -1.88 -0.56 -13.95
N ASP A 123 -2.00 0.62 -13.35
CA ASP A 123 -1.11 1.76 -13.63
C ASP A 123 0.34 1.40 -13.30
N PHE A 124 0.55 0.70 -12.18
CA PHE A 124 1.87 0.22 -11.78
C PHE A 124 2.48 -0.73 -12.83
N ILE A 125 1.69 -1.63 -13.41
CA ILE A 125 2.12 -2.53 -14.47
C ILE A 125 2.44 -1.75 -15.75
N GLU A 126 1.66 -0.74 -16.11
CA GLU A 126 1.92 0.12 -17.26
C GLU A 126 3.25 0.88 -17.10
N TRP A 127 3.56 1.38 -15.91
CA TRP A 127 4.87 1.98 -15.61
C TRP A 127 6.01 0.96 -15.68
N MET A 128 5.82 -0.23 -15.13
CA MET A 128 6.81 -1.32 -15.21
C MET A 128 7.10 -1.70 -16.67
N LYS A 129 6.07 -1.75 -17.52
CA LYS A 129 6.19 -1.95 -18.96
C LYS A 129 7.02 -0.84 -19.61
N ALA A 130 6.69 0.42 -19.34
CA ALA A 130 7.42 1.57 -19.88
C ALA A 130 8.89 1.59 -19.43
N ALA A 131 9.18 1.08 -18.22
CA ALA A 131 10.52 0.95 -17.67
C ALA A 131 11.31 -0.27 -18.20
N GLY A 132 10.76 -1.05 -19.15
CA GLY A 132 11.44 -2.19 -19.76
C GLY A 132 11.39 -3.48 -18.93
N SER A 133 10.43 -3.61 -18.00
CA SER A 133 10.27 -4.83 -17.21
C SER A 133 9.79 -6.01 -18.08
N GLN A 134 10.09 -7.23 -17.63
CA GLN A 134 9.65 -8.42 -18.34
C GLN A 134 8.12 -8.60 -18.23
N ARG A 135 7.45 -8.83 -19.37
CA ARG A 135 6.01 -9.15 -19.43
C ARG A 135 5.61 -10.29 -18.48
N LYS A 136 6.43 -11.34 -18.39
CA LYS A 136 6.19 -12.48 -17.49
C LYS A 136 6.13 -12.07 -16.02
N LEU A 137 7.00 -11.17 -15.58
CA LEU A 137 7.00 -10.66 -14.21
C LEU A 137 5.74 -9.83 -13.95
N CYS A 138 5.40 -8.90 -14.85
CA CYS A 138 4.22 -8.06 -14.73
C CYS A 138 2.91 -8.88 -14.74
N ARG A 139 2.88 -9.96 -15.53
CA ARG A 139 1.78 -10.93 -15.52
C ARG A 139 1.64 -11.61 -14.17
N ILE A 140 2.73 -12.03 -13.54
CA ILE A 140 2.68 -12.64 -12.22
C ILE A 140 2.12 -11.65 -11.20
N ILE A 141 2.64 -10.41 -11.18
CA ILE A 141 2.17 -9.33 -10.29
C ILE A 141 0.65 -9.12 -10.45
N TRP A 142 0.17 -8.99 -11.69
CA TRP A 142 -1.26 -8.85 -11.97
C TRP A 142 -2.11 -10.00 -11.42
N LEU A 143 -1.65 -11.23 -11.60
CA LEU A 143 -2.41 -12.41 -11.19
C LEU A 143 -2.44 -12.58 -9.67
N VAL A 144 -1.36 -12.23 -8.96
CA VAL A 144 -1.30 -12.37 -7.50
C VAL A 144 -1.94 -11.21 -6.74
N SER A 145 -2.18 -10.07 -7.38
CA SER A 145 -2.81 -8.92 -6.74
C SER A 145 -4.34 -9.03 -6.64
N GLY A 146 -4.95 -9.91 -7.43
CA GLY A 146 -6.40 -10.10 -7.44
C GLY A 146 -6.87 -11.37 -6.75
N GLU A 147 -8.19 -11.51 -6.66
CA GLU A 147 -8.83 -12.68 -6.09
C GLU A 147 -8.58 -13.94 -6.92
N VAL A 148 -8.31 -15.05 -6.22
CA VAL A 148 -8.00 -16.36 -6.83
C VAL A 148 -9.18 -16.89 -7.67
N GLU A 149 -10.41 -16.61 -7.26
CA GLU A 149 -11.63 -17.04 -7.95
C GLU A 149 -11.73 -16.45 -9.37
N ASN A 150 -11.13 -15.27 -9.59
CA ASN A 150 -11.17 -14.56 -10.87
C ASN A 150 -9.94 -14.84 -11.75
N LEU A 151 -9.09 -15.82 -11.40
CA LEU A 151 -7.78 -16.03 -12.04
C LEU A 151 -7.87 -16.21 -13.58
N LYS A 152 -8.91 -16.90 -14.07
CA LYS A 152 -9.11 -17.09 -15.52
C LYS A 152 -9.39 -15.76 -16.22
N GLN A 153 -10.37 -15.00 -15.72
CA GLN A 153 -10.71 -13.68 -16.24
C GLN A 153 -9.51 -12.73 -16.17
N ARG A 154 -8.76 -12.74 -15.07
CA ARG A 154 -7.55 -11.91 -14.94
C ARG A 154 -6.46 -12.29 -15.95
N LYS A 155 -6.30 -13.58 -16.28
CA LYS A 155 -5.37 -14.00 -17.35
C LYS A 155 -5.83 -13.46 -18.71
N GLU A 156 -7.10 -13.61 -19.04
CA GLU A 156 -7.70 -13.12 -20.28
C GLU A 156 -7.56 -11.59 -20.39
N GLN A 157 -7.89 -10.86 -19.32
CA GLN A 157 -7.73 -9.40 -19.26
C GLN A 157 -6.27 -8.97 -19.43
N PHE A 158 -5.32 -9.69 -18.80
CA PHE A 158 -3.91 -9.36 -18.96
C PHE A 158 -3.45 -9.57 -20.41
N ASP A 159 -3.80 -10.71 -21.00
CA ASP A 159 -3.39 -11.12 -22.34
C ASP A 159 -4.16 -10.39 -23.45
N GLY A 160 -5.31 -9.77 -23.17
CA GLY A 160 -6.16 -9.06 -24.13
C GLY A 160 -6.16 -7.53 -24.01
N GLU A 161 -6.03 -6.98 -22.80
CA GLU A 161 -6.20 -5.53 -22.55
C GLU A 161 -4.93 -4.89 -21.98
N ILE A 162 -4.34 -5.46 -20.93
CA ILE A 162 -3.24 -4.81 -20.19
C ILE A 162 -1.93 -4.89 -20.95
N TRP A 163 -1.58 -6.10 -21.40
CA TRP A 163 -0.36 -6.32 -22.17
C TRP A 163 -0.58 -7.44 -23.18
N PRO A 164 -1.14 -7.12 -24.36
CA PRO A 164 -1.43 -8.10 -25.40
C PRO A 164 -0.22 -8.96 -25.77
N LEU A 165 -0.47 -10.21 -26.16
CA LEU A 165 0.53 -11.04 -26.84
C LEU A 165 0.65 -10.50 -28.27
N GLU A 166 1.86 -10.06 -28.65
CA GLU A 166 2.22 -9.84 -30.05
C GLU A 166 2.28 -11.17 -30.81
#